data_AF-A0A225V8G9-F1
#
_entry.id   AF-A0A225V8G9-F1
#
_cell.length_a   1.000
_cell.length_b   1.000
_cell.length_c   1.000
_cell.angle_alpha   90.00
_cell.angle_beta   90.00
_cell.angle_gamma   90.00
#
_symmetry.space_group_name_H-M   'P 1'
#
loop_
_entity.id
_entity.type
_entity.pdbx_description
1 polymer ?
#
loop_
_entity_poly.entity_id
_entity_poly.type
_entity_poly.pdbx_seq_one_letter_code
_entity_poly.pdbx_strand_id
1 'polypeptide(L)'
;MNKRDDSIDALLAEFDKSLNMSRRMFQENGPETDNVALCPGGDDWAAIFKKAKARDEHECAICINSFSSSMEGVSLLSCSHTFHSQCLSAFEDFNIYEVPLCPVCRASYRAQNWLQLAWQE
;
A
#
# COMPACT_ATOMS: atom_id res chain seq x y z
N MET A 1 40.63 -13.62 6.04
CA MET A 1 39.41 -13.53 5.21
C MET A 1 39.10 -14.89 4.63
N ASN A 2 37.92 -15.42 4.92
CA ASN A 2 37.47 -16.76 4.57
C ASN A 2 36.80 -16.68 3.19
N LYS A 3 37.44 -17.26 2.16
CA LYS A 3 36.99 -17.24 0.74
C LYS A 3 35.52 -17.65 0.52
N ARG A 4 34.93 -18.38 1.47
CA ARG A 4 33.51 -18.77 1.42
C ARG A 4 32.58 -17.60 1.68
N ASP A 5 32.99 -16.66 2.53
CA ASP A 5 32.20 -15.48 2.89
C ASP A 5 32.17 -14.52 1.68
N ASP A 6 33.32 -14.29 1.04
CA ASP A 6 33.43 -13.50 -0.20
C ASP A 6 32.57 -14.07 -1.35
N SER A 7 32.46 -15.40 -1.43
CA SER A 7 31.65 -16.08 -2.45
C SER A 7 30.14 -15.97 -2.19
N ILE A 8 29.72 -15.95 -0.93
CA ILE A 8 28.30 -15.78 -0.57
C ILE A 8 27.90 -14.32 -0.81
N ASP A 9 28.73 -13.37 -0.41
CA ASP A 9 28.48 -11.94 -0.62
C ASP A 9 28.37 -11.59 -2.10
N ALA A 10 29.21 -12.19 -2.96
CA ALA A 10 29.12 -12.02 -4.41
C ALA A 10 27.78 -12.53 -4.98
N LEU A 11 27.29 -13.68 -4.50
CA LEU A 11 26.00 -14.23 -4.91
C LEU A 11 24.83 -13.37 -4.44
N LEU A 12 24.85 -12.90 -3.19
CA LEU A 12 23.83 -12.01 -2.65
C LEU A 12 23.77 -10.70 -3.46
N ALA A 13 24.92 -10.13 -3.80
CA ALA A 13 25.00 -8.94 -4.66
C ALA A 13 24.47 -9.18 -6.07
N GLU A 14 24.57 -10.41 -6.61
CA GLU A 14 24.00 -10.77 -7.91
C GLU A 14 22.48 -10.92 -7.86
N PHE A 15 21.94 -11.50 -6.78
CA PHE A 15 20.50 -11.56 -6.53
C PHE A 15 19.91 -10.16 -6.39
N ASP A 16 20.53 -9.28 -5.59
CA ASP A 16 20.08 -7.90 -5.42
C ASP A 16 20.07 -7.13 -6.75
N LYS A 17 21.08 -7.32 -7.60
CA LYS A 17 21.10 -6.75 -8.95
C LYS A 17 19.92 -7.26 -9.79
N SER A 18 19.66 -8.56 -9.78
CA SER A 18 18.56 -9.18 -10.52
C SER A 18 17.20 -8.66 -10.05
N LEU A 19 17.00 -8.54 -8.73
CA LEU A 19 15.78 -7.99 -8.14
C LEU A 19 15.61 -6.51 -8.45
N ASN A 20 16.69 -5.72 -8.40
CA ASN A 20 16.66 -4.31 -8.76
C ASN A 20 16.36 -4.10 -10.25
N MET A 21 16.91 -4.92 -11.14
CA MET A 21 16.61 -4.89 -12.57
C MET A 21 15.13 -5.24 -12.83
N SER A 22 14.61 -6.28 -12.18
CA SER A 22 13.20 -6.65 -12.24
C SER A 22 12.32 -5.51 -11.74
N ARG A 23 12.64 -4.94 -10.57
CA ARG A 23 11.91 -3.80 -9.98
C ARG A 23 11.83 -2.60 -10.94
N ARG A 24 12.91 -2.27 -11.65
CA ARG A 24 12.91 -1.18 -12.65
C ARG A 24 11.95 -1.42 -13.80
N MET A 25 11.92 -2.65 -14.32
CA MET A 25 11.01 -3.02 -15.42
C MET A 25 9.54 -2.89 -15.01
N PHE A 26 9.20 -3.21 -13.76
CA PHE A 26 7.85 -3.03 -13.23
C PHE A 26 7.55 -1.60 -12.72
N GLN A 27 8.56 -0.74 -12.60
CA GLN A 27 8.42 0.66 -12.19
C GLN A 27 8.06 1.59 -13.37
N GLU A 28 8.44 1.27 -14.61
CA GLU A 28 8.08 2.12 -15.78
C GLU A 28 6.57 2.18 -16.06
N ASN A 29 5.76 1.29 -15.45
CA ASN A 29 4.29 1.29 -15.51
C ASN A 29 3.62 1.37 -14.13
N GLY A 30 4.39 1.61 -13.06
CA GLY A 30 3.88 1.73 -11.69
C GLY A 30 4.10 3.16 -11.17
N PRO A 31 3.16 3.77 -10.43
CA PRO A 31 3.39 5.09 -9.87
C PRO A 31 4.61 5.01 -8.94
N GLU A 32 5.60 5.86 -9.23
CA GLU A 32 6.88 6.03 -8.54
C GLU A 32 6.75 5.79 -7.02
N THR A 33 7.15 4.59 -6.55
CA THR A 33 7.34 4.34 -5.12
C THR A 33 8.82 4.53 -4.81
N ASP A 34 9.25 5.79 -4.83
CA ASP A 34 10.49 6.19 -4.18
C ASP A 34 10.18 6.46 -2.71
N ASN A 35 10.96 5.81 -1.84
CA ASN A 35 11.05 6.01 -0.39
C ASN A 35 9.85 5.54 0.45
N VAL A 36 10.15 4.59 1.35
CA VAL A 36 9.52 4.47 2.67
C VAL A 36 9.91 5.72 3.47
N ALA A 37 9.40 6.87 3.05
CA ALA A 37 9.40 8.07 3.85
C ALA A 37 8.22 7.94 4.81
N LEU A 38 8.53 7.82 6.10
CA LEU A 38 7.67 8.40 7.12
C LEU A 38 7.31 9.82 6.63
N CYS A 39 6.04 10.12 6.39
CA CYS A 39 5.63 11.44 5.91
C CYS A 39 5.29 12.35 7.09
N PRO A 40 6.16 13.32 7.47
CA PRO A 40 5.74 14.57 8.10
C PRO A 40 5.29 15.52 6.98
N GLY A 41 4.08 15.33 6.49
CA GLY A 41 3.46 16.15 5.45
C GLY A 41 2.11 15.56 5.11
N GLY A 42 1.04 16.34 5.27
CA GLY A 42 -0.33 15.86 5.15
C GLY A 42 -0.58 15.12 3.83
N ASP A 43 -1.33 14.03 3.90
CA ASP A 43 -1.70 13.24 2.74
C ASP A 43 -2.49 14.08 1.73
N ASP A 44 -2.04 14.12 0.47
CA ASP A 44 -2.83 14.67 -0.64
C ASP A 44 -3.93 13.67 -1.02
N TRP A 45 -5.05 13.75 -0.30
CA TRP A 45 -6.16 12.84 -0.48
C TRP A 45 -6.80 12.90 -1.87
N ALA A 46 -6.68 14.03 -2.59
CA ALA A 46 -7.19 14.13 -3.96
C ALA A 46 -6.34 13.27 -4.92
N ALA A 47 -5.02 13.34 -4.82
CA ALA A 47 -4.11 12.49 -5.58
C ALA A 47 -4.28 11.01 -5.22
N ILE A 48 -4.42 10.70 -3.92
CA ILE A 48 -4.62 9.32 -3.43
C ILE A 48 -5.95 8.76 -3.96
N PHE A 49 -7.03 9.54 -3.92
CA PHE A 49 -8.34 9.13 -4.41
C PHE A 49 -8.32 8.88 -5.92
N LYS A 50 -7.67 9.73 -6.70
CA LYS A 50 -7.47 9.52 -8.14
C LYS A 50 -6.70 8.22 -8.42
N LYS A 51 -5.66 7.94 -7.63
CA LYS A 51 -4.88 6.69 -7.73
C LYS A 51 -5.71 5.46 -7.37
N ALA A 52 -6.56 5.55 -6.35
CA ALA A 52 -7.47 4.47 -5.97
C ALA A 52 -8.51 4.19 -7.06
N LYS A 53 -9.15 5.23 -7.62
CA LYS A 53 -10.04 5.08 -8.79
C LYS A 53 -9.33 4.45 -9.99
N ALA A 54 -8.07 4.81 -10.25
CA ALA A 54 -7.31 4.25 -11.37
C ALA A 54 -6.95 2.75 -11.19
N ARG A 55 -6.86 2.28 -9.94
CA ARG A 55 -6.65 0.85 -9.64
C ARG A 55 -7.92 0.02 -9.83
N ASP A 56 -9.09 0.66 -9.74
CA ASP A 56 -10.39 0.03 -9.97
C ASP A 56 -10.60 -1.25 -9.13
N GLU A 57 -10.23 -1.17 -7.84
CA GLU A 57 -10.42 -2.26 -6.88
C GLU A 57 -11.90 -2.32 -6.45
N HIS A 58 -12.58 -3.44 -6.76
CA HIS A 58 -14.02 -3.62 -6.49
C HIS A 58 -14.32 -4.50 -5.28
N GLU A 59 -13.30 -5.07 -4.63
CA GLU A 59 -13.46 -6.05 -3.56
C GLU A 59 -12.57 -5.71 -2.34
N CYS A 60 -13.10 -5.96 -1.15
CA CYS A 60 -12.37 -5.78 0.09
C CYS A 60 -11.41 -6.95 0.32
N ALA A 61 -10.10 -6.72 0.29
CA ALA A 61 -9.11 -7.79 0.48
C ALA A 61 -9.10 -8.44 1.88
N ILE A 62 -9.81 -7.88 2.87
CA ILE A 62 -9.95 -8.48 4.22
C ILE A 62 -11.04 -9.54 4.24
N CYS A 63 -12.22 -9.24 3.67
CA CYS A 63 -13.38 -10.15 3.71
C CYS A 63 -13.70 -10.83 2.37
N ILE A 64 -13.03 -10.45 1.30
CA ILE A 64 -13.16 -11.03 -0.06
C ILE A 64 -14.59 -10.84 -0.62
N ASN A 65 -15.28 -9.78 -0.19
CA ASN A 65 -16.59 -9.40 -0.72
C ASN A 65 -16.48 -8.08 -1.49
N SER A 66 -17.33 -7.92 -2.51
CA SER A 66 -17.43 -6.70 -3.30
C SER A 66 -17.91 -5.50 -2.50
N PHE A 67 -17.47 -4.31 -2.89
CA PHE A 67 -17.97 -3.04 -2.35
C PHE A 67 -19.41 -2.77 -2.83
N SER A 68 -20.16 -1.98 -2.07
CA SER A 68 -21.44 -1.48 -2.52
C SER A 68 -21.25 -0.47 -3.67
N SER A 69 -22.22 -0.38 -4.57
CA SER A 69 -22.19 0.61 -5.66
C SER A 69 -22.17 2.06 -5.16
N SER A 70 -22.67 2.31 -3.94
CA SER A 70 -22.59 3.61 -3.28
C SER A 70 -21.23 3.89 -2.63
N MET A 71 -20.34 2.90 -2.54
CA MET A 71 -19.10 2.96 -1.75
C MET A 71 -19.33 3.40 -0.29
N GLU A 72 -20.55 3.23 0.22
CA GLU A 72 -20.90 3.51 1.61
C GLU A 72 -20.17 2.56 2.56
N GLY A 73 -19.58 3.12 3.61
CA GLY A 73 -18.81 2.33 4.56
C GLY A 73 -17.52 1.74 3.99
N VAL A 74 -16.95 2.37 2.95
CA VAL A 74 -15.60 2.07 2.45
C VAL A 74 -14.62 3.11 2.97
N SER A 75 -13.46 2.63 3.44
CA SER A 75 -12.32 3.44 3.85
C SER A 75 -11.22 3.34 2.81
N LEU A 76 -10.67 4.50 2.45
CA LEU A 76 -9.48 4.64 1.60
C LEU A 76 -8.26 4.92 2.48
N LEU A 77 -7.20 4.15 2.27
CA LEU A 77 -5.93 4.35 2.95
C LEU A 77 -5.02 5.30 2.16
N SER A 78 -4.15 6.01 2.87
CA SER A 78 -3.07 6.85 2.27
C SER A 78 -2.17 6.11 1.27
N CYS A 79 -2.06 4.78 1.40
CA CYS A 79 -1.35 3.92 0.43
C CYS A 79 -2.19 3.53 -0.80
N SER A 80 -3.34 4.19 -1.00
CA SER A 80 -4.34 4.01 -2.08
C SER A 80 -5.06 2.65 -2.14
N HIS A 81 -5.08 1.87 -1.06
CA HIS A 81 -5.89 0.65 -0.96
C HIS A 81 -7.23 0.95 -0.27
N THR A 82 -8.26 0.18 -0.64
CA THR A 82 -9.62 0.34 -0.12
C THR A 82 -10.11 -0.89 0.63
N PHE A 83 -10.88 -0.67 1.71
CA PHE A 83 -11.46 -1.72 2.54
C PHE A 83 -12.82 -1.30 3.06
N HIS A 84 -13.69 -2.23 3.42
CA HIS A 84 -14.86 -1.89 4.24
C HIS A 84 -14.38 -1.29 5.57
N SER A 85 -14.96 -0.18 6.01
CA SER A 85 -14.60 0.50 7.26
C SER A 85 -14.73 -0.42 8.46
N GLN A 86 -15.74 -1.31 8.48
CA GLN A 86 -15.90 -2.31 9.54
C GLN A 86 -14.79 -3.36 9.52
N CYS A 87 -14.42 -3.85 8.33
CA CYS A 87 -13.33 -4.82 8.19
C CYS A 87 -11.99 -4.22 8.59
N LEU A 88 -11.74 -2.96 8.21
CA LEU A 88 -10.53 -2.24 8.57
C LEU A 88 -10.45 -2.03 10.09
N SER A 89 -11.53 -1.57 10.72
CA SER A 89 -11.60 -1.41 12.18
C SER A 89 -11.34 -2.74 12.90
N ALA A 90 -11.98 -3.82 12.48
CA ALA A 90 -11.76 -5.14 13.06
C ALA A 90 -10.30 -5.61 12.88
N PHE A 91 -9.66 -5.27 11.75
CA PHE A 91 -8.25 -5.57 11.53
C PHE A 91 -7.34 -4.77 12.48
N GLU A 92 -7.64 -3.49 12.69
CA GLU A 92 -6.90 -2.60 13.60
C GLU A 92 -7.00 -3.04 15.07
N ASP A 93 -8.14 -3.59 15.50
CA ASP A 93 -8.34 -4.10 16.87
C ASP A 93 -7.37 -5.23 17.25
N PHE A 94 -6.88 -5.99 16.26
CA PHE A 94 -5.90 -7.06 16.45
C PHE A 94 -4.48 -6.67 16.02
N ASN A 95 -4.23 -5.39 15.77
CA ASN A 95 -2.91 -4.91 15.38
C ASN A 95 -1.93 -4.97 16.57
N ILE A 96 -0.86 -5.75 16.43
CA ILE A 96 0.18 -5.90 17.46
C ILE A 96 1.29 -4.84 17.37
N TYR A 97 1.28 -4.01 16.34
CA TYR A 97 2.29 -2.99 16.08
C TYR A 97 1.86 -1.63 16.63
N GLU A 98 2.83 -0.77 16.96
CA GLU A 98 2.59 0.60 17.41
C GLU A 98 1.96 1.50 16.32
N VAL A 99 2.07 1.08 15.05
CA VAL A 99 1.55 1.80 13.88
C VAL A 99 0.59 0.90 13.07
N PRO A 100 -0.47 1.46 12.48
CA PRO A 100 -1.36 0.71 11.60
C PRO A 100 -0.66 0.39 10.27
N LEU A 101 -0.65 -0.88 9.87
CA LEU A 101 -0.01 -1.36 8.64
C LEU A 101 -1.04 -1.90 7.66
N CYS A 102 -0.96 -1.49 6.40
CA CYS A 102 -1.93 -1.89 5.38
C CYS A 102 -1.93 -3.42 5.19
N PRO A 103 -3.10 -4.10 5.17
CA PRO A 103 -3.18 -5.55 4.97
C PRO A 103 -2.55 -6.04 3.66
N VAL A 104 -2.50 -5.19 2.63
CA VAL A 104 -2.01 -5.56 1.29
C VAL A 104 -0.53 -5.25 1.12
N CYS A 105 -0.11 -4.00 1.37
CA CYS A 105 1.27 -3.56 1.09
C CYS A 105 2.15 -3.39 2.33
N ARG A 106 1.59 -3.54 3.54
CA ARG A 106 2.27 -3.33 4.83
C ARG A 106 2.86 -1.93 5.05
N ALA A 107 2.53 -0.96 4.20
CA ALA A 107 2.88 0.43 4.45
C ALA A 107 2.09 0.97 5.66
N SER A 108 2.73 1.81 6.48
CA SER A 108 2.03 2.59 7.50
C SER A 108 1.03 3.52 6.82
N TYR A 109 -0.17 3.70 7.41
CA TYR A 109 -1.21 4.49 6.76
C TYR A 109 -2.01 5.39 7.71
N ARG A 110 -2.62 6.41 7.12
CA ARG A 110 -3.86 7.04 7.59
C ARG A 110 -5.04 6.56 6.76
N ALA A 111 -6.25 6.64 7.31
CA ALA A 111 -7.48 6.25 6.65
C ALA A 111 -8.47 7.42 6.59
N GLN A 112 -9.22 7.51 5.51
CA GLN A 112 -10.34 8.44 5.30
C GLN A 112 -11.55 7.68 4.76
N ASN A 113 -12.75 8.16 5.03
CA ASN A 113 -13.95 7.56 4.47
C ASN A 113 -14.10 7.96 2.99
N TRP A 114 -14.43 7.00 2.13
CA TRP A 114 -14.54 7.21 0.68
C TRP A 114 -15.51 8.35 0.33
N LEU A 115 -16.65 8.41 0.99
CA LEU A 115 -17.67 9.41 0.69
C LEU A 115 -17.25 10.83 1.06
N GLN A 116 -16.43 11.01 2.10
CA GLN A 116 -15.96 12.34 2.50
C GLN A 116 -15.01 12.96 1.46
N LEU A 117 -14.36 12.12 0.65
CA LEU A 117 -13.46 12.53 -0.43
C LEU A 117 -14.19 12.79 -1.74
N ALA A 118 -15.36 12.17 -1.95
CA ALA A 118 -16.16 12.32 -3.16
C ALA A 118 -16.79 13.71 -3.33
N TRP A 119 -16.84 14.55 -2.28
CA TRP A 119 -17.37 15.94 -2.34
C TRP A 119 -16.33 16.99 -2.75
N GLN A 120 -15.10 16.58 -3.08
CA GLN A 120 -14.05 17.48 -3.58
C GLN A 120 -13.91 17.49 -5.12
N GLU A 121 -14.82 16.81 -5.83
CA GLU A 121 -15.01 16.91 -7.29
C GLU A 121 -16.06 17.96 -7.67
#